data_AF-A0A9P0H182-F1
#
_entry.id   AF-A0A9P0H182-F1
#
_cell.length_a   1.000
_cell.length_b   1.000
_cell.length_c   1.000
_cell.angle_alpha   90.00
_cell.angle_beta   90.00
_cell.angle_gamma   90.00
#
_symmetry.space_group_name_H-M   'P 1'
#
loop_
_entity.id
_entity.type
_entity.pdbx_description
1 polymer ?
#
loop_
_entity_poly.entity_id
_entity_poly.type
_entity_poly.pdbx_seq_one_letter_code
_entity_poly.pdbx_strand_id
1 'polypeptide(L)'
;MYSSSCEYHPLLLDKPFDILPYLLLPLAGPEEFDEEDVDQMPIELQYLEDSKEREKDPEIRKLLLESLLMLCATKQSRIYLRSKQAYLILREYHKWEKNNSNLLACENVVDILIRTEDEIGIDDLKSIDVPDDLIEKFEKMDRDYLNS
;
A
#
# COMPACT_ATOMS: atom_id res chain seq x y z
N MET A 1 -3.74 -8.52 -25.45
CA MET A 1 -3.98 -9.41 -24.30
C MET A 1 -2.74 -9.30 -23.43
N TYR A 2 -2.65 -8.27 -22.59
CA TYR A 2 -1.57 -8.18 -21.61
C TYR A 2 -1.85 -9.27 -20.58
N SER A 3 -0.91 -10.20 -20.39
CA SER A 3 -0.98 -11.18 -19.30
C SER A 3 -1.17 -10.41 -18.00
N SER A 4 -2.17 -10.77 -17.18
CA SER A 4 -2.38 -10.14 -15.89
C SER A 4 -1.11 -10.27 -15.05
N SER A 5 -0.36 -9.17 -14.90
CA SER A 5 0.90 -9.10 -14.15
C SER A 5 0.79 -9.60 -12.71
N CYS A 6 -0.44 -9.72 -12.20
CA CYS A 6 -0.79 -10.21 -10.88
C CYS A 6 -0.45 -11.68 -10.64
N GLU A 7 -0.28 -12.49 -11.69
CA GLU A 7 0.14 -13.89 -11.56
C GLU A 7 1.51 -14.06 -10.89
N TYR A 8 2.38 -13.04 -10.99
CA TYR A 8 3.71 -13.05 -10.38
C TYR A 8 3.74 -12.47 -8.96
N HIS A 9 2.65 -11.88 -8.46
CA HIS A 9 2.67 -11.29 -7.11
C HIS A 9 3.01 -12.32 -6.02
N PRO A 10 2.48 -13.55 -6.02
CA PRO A 10 2.87 -14.54 -5.02
C PRO A 10 4.37 -14.85 -5.06
N LEU A 11 4.97 -14.91 -6.25
CA LEU A 11 6.41 -15.12 -6.41
C LEU A 11 7.22 -13.94 -5.86
N LEU A 12 6.80 -12.71 -6.15
CA LEU A 12 7.49 -11.50 -5.70
C LEU A 12 7.40 -11.28 -4.18
N LEU A 13 6.30 -11.72 -3.57
CA LEU A 13 6.03 -11.59 -2.13
C LEU A 13 6.60 -12.76 -1.30
N ASP A 14 7.15 -13.80 -1.95
CA ASP A 14 7.74 -14.95 -1.27
C ASP A 14 9.27 -14.99 -1.48
N LYS A 15 9.93 -15.81 -0.67
CA LYS A 15 11.38 -16.03 -0.78
C LYS A 15 11.72 -16.68 -2.12
N PRO A 16 12.84 -16.27 -2.77
CA PRO A 16 13.90 -15.41 -2.24
C PRO A 16 13.71 -13.91 -2.50
N PHE A 17 12.60 -13.50 -3.13
CA PHE A 17 12.41 -12.10 -3.55
C PHE A 17 11.92 -11.23 -2.40
N ASP A 18 10.85 -11.66 -1.72
CA ASP A 18 10.22 -11.00 -0.56
C ASP A 18 10.32 -9.47 -0.63
N ILE A 19 9.72 -8.88 -1.67
CA ILE A 19 9.97 -7.46 -2.02
C ILE A 19 9.29 -6.47 -1.07
N LEU A 20 8.29 -6.93 -0.30
CA LEU A 20 7.44 -6.07 0.52
C LEU A 20 8.21 -5.20 1.54
N PRO A 21 9.21 -5.72 2.29
CA PRO A 21 9.97 -4.93 3.25
C PRO A 21 10.71 -3.77 2.56
N TYR A 22 11.23 -4.00 1.34
CA TYR A 22 11.94 -2.98 0.55
C TYR A 22 11.01 -1.91 -0.02
N LEU A 23 9.73 -2.22 -0.20
CA LEU A 23 8.72 -1.23 -0.59
C LEU A 23 8.27 -0.38 0.60
N LEU A 24 8.16 -0.98 1.79
CA LEU A 24 7.67 -0.33 2.99
C LEU A 24 8.74 0.46 3.76
N LEU A 25 9.98 -0.02 3.81
CA LEU A 25 11.06 0.61 4.58
C LEU A 25 11.35 2.08 4.18
N PRO A 26 11.32 2.47 2.89
CA PRO A 26 11.46 3.88 2.52
C PRO A 26 10.24 4.73 2.91
N LEU A 27 9.09 4.12 3.17
CA LEU A 27 7.86 4.79 3.63
C LEU A 27 7.75 4.82 5.17
N ALA A 28 8.56 4.04 5.88
CA ALA A 28 8.60 3.98 7.34
C ALA A 28 9.45 5.12 7.94
N GLY A 29 8.98 5.67 9.06
CA GLY A 29 9.69 6.64 9.88
C GLY A 29 10.11 6.05 11.24
N PRO A 30 10.44 6.90 12.22
CA PRO A 30 10.92 6.48 13.54
C PRO A 30 9.76 6.20 14.52
N GLU A 31 8.57 5.89 14.01
CA GLU A 31 7.41 5.67 14.88
C GLU A 31 7.55 4.37 15.67
N GLU A 32 7.21 4.43 16.96
CA GLU A 32 7.12 3.27 17.83
C GLU A 32 5.75 2.60 17.70
N PHE A 33 5.76 1.27 17.77
CA PHE A 33 4.57 0.42 17.70
C PHE A 33 4.57 -0.56 18.87
N ASP A 34 3.40 -1.10 19.19
CA ASP A 34 3.24 -2.09 20.25
C ASP A 34 3.99 -3.39 19.89
N GLU A 35 4.56 -4.09 20.88
CA GLU A 35 5.39 -5.30 20.65
C GLU A 35 4.68 -6.36 19.80
N GLU A 36 3.38 -6.59 20.03
CA GLU A 36 2.57 -7.55 19.28
C GLU A 36 2.46 -7.22 17.78
N ASP A 37 2.47 -5.92 17.44
CA ASP A 37 2.46 -5.46 16.06
C ASP A 37 3.86 -5.56 15.44
N VAL A 38 4.90 -5.17 16.18
CA VAL A 38 6.30 -5.25 15.74
C VAL A 38 6.69 -6.69 15.41
N ASP A 39 6.28 -7.66 16.22
CA ASP A 39 6.56 -9.09 15.99
C ASP A 39 5.98 -9.63 14.67
N GLN A 40 4.93 -9.00 14.14
CA GLN A 40 4.32 -9.36 12.86
C GLN A 40 4.99 -8.67 11.65
N MET A 41 5.72 -7.57 11.88
CA MET A 41 6.41 -6.84 10.83
C MET A 41 7.57 -7.64 10.24
N PRO A 42 7.95 -7.39 8.97
CA PRO A 42 9.24 -7.82 8.44
C PRO A 42 10.41 -7.34 9.31
N ILE A 43 11.47 -8.13 9.38
CA ILE A 43 12.63 -7.88 10.27
C ILE A 43 13.24 -6.50 10.00
N GLU A 44 13.29 -6.07 8.73
CA GLU A 44 13.83 -4.80 8.30
C GLU A 44 13.06 -3.58 8.82
N LEU A 45 11.81 -3.77 9.24
CA LEU A 45 10.92 -2.72 9.75
C LEU A 45 10.80 -2.74 11.28
N GLN A 46 11.37 -3.73 11.95
CA GLN A 46 11.32 -3.83 13.41
C GLN A 46 12.35 -2.90 14.05
N TYR A 47 11.96 -2.23 15.14
CA TYR A 47 12.83 -1.44 16.01
C TYR A 47 13.75 -0.47 15.23
N LEU A 48 13.16 0.30 14.32
CA LEU A 48 13.88 1.34 13.58
C LEU A 48 14.45 2.39 14.54
N GLU A 49 15.63 2.92 14.23
CA GLU A 49 16.26 3.96 15.04
C GLU A 49 15.47 5.29 14.96
N ASP A 50 15.56 6.12 16.00
CA ASP A 50 15.01 7.49 16.02
C ASP A 50 15.51 8.37 14.86
N SER A 51 16.66 8.01 14.29
CA SER A 51 17.29 8.67 13.14
C SER A 51 16.65 8.30 11.80
N LYS A 52 15.75 7.30 11.75
CA LYS A 52 15.16 6.78 10.53
C LYS A 52 14.29 7.84 9.85
N GLU A 53 14.74 8.29 8.69
CA GLU A 53 13.95 9.16 7.82
C GLU A 53 13.27 8.36 6.70
N ARG A 54 12.10 8.86 6.29
CA ARG A 54 11.42 8.41 5.06
C ARG A 54 12.19 8.89 3.83
N GLU A 55 11.91 8.26 2.69
CA GLU A 55 12.42 8.70 1.39
C GLU A 55 12.07 10.18 1.15
N LYS A 56 13.05 10.97 0.72
CA LYS A 56 12.95 12.43 0.58
C LYS A 56 12.25 12.82 -0.71
N ASP A 57 12.48 12.07 -1.79
CA ASP A 57 11.88 12.34 -3.09
C ASP A 57 10.39 11.94 -3.09
N PRO A 58 9.45 12.91 -3.21
CA PRO A 58 8.02 12.61 -3.23
C PRO A 58 7.62 11.71 -4.40
N GLU A 59 8.29 11.76 -5.54
CA GLU A 59 7.97 10.93 -6.70
C GLU A 59 8.34 9.47 -6.45
N ILE A 60 9.46 9.21 -5.77
CA ILE A 60 9.83 7.85 -5.36
C ILE A 60 8.80 7.32 -4.37
N ARG A 61 8.39 8.13 -3.39
CA ARG A 61 7.35 7.72 -2.43
C ARG A 61 6.04 7.36 -3.13
N LYS A 62 5.62 8.18 -4.09
CA LYS A 62 4.43 7.91 -4.90
C LYS A 62 4.54 6.60 -5.66
N LEU A 63 5.68 6.35 -6.31
CA LEU A 63 5.95 5.11 -7.04
C LEU A 63 5.85 3.88 -6.14
N LEU A 64 6.35 3.97 -4.90
CA LEU A 64 6.26 2.89 -3.91
C LEU A 64 4.80 2.61 -3.52
N LEU A 65 4.01 3.66 -3.29
CA LEU A 65 2.58 3.54 -2.96
C LEU A 65 1.78 2.92 -4.12
N GLU A 66 2.03 3.36 -5.35
CA GLU A 66 1.41 2.79 -6.55
C GLU A 66 1.82 1.32 -6.75
N SER A 67 3.05 0.96 -6.40
CA SER A 67 3.52 -0.43 -6.42
C SER A 67 2.79 -1.29 -5.38
N LEU A 68 2.57 -0.77 -4.17
CA LEU A 68 1.77 -1.43 -3.14
C LEU A 68 0.30 -1.59 -3.57
N LEU A 69 -0.28 -0.56 -4.20
CA LEU A 69 -1.63 -0.62 -4.75
C LEU A 69 -1.77 -1.74 -5.79
N MET A 70 -0.77 -1.87 -6.67
CA MET A 70 -0.74 -2.95 -7.64
C MET A 70 -0.72 -4.31 -6.96
N LEU A 71 0.10 -4.51 -5.91
CA LEU A 71 0.13 -5.74 -5.15
C LEU A 71 -1.23 -6.07 -4.49
N CYS A 72 -1.98 -5.07 -4.04
CA CYS A 72 -3.32 -5.23 -3.45
C CYS A 72 -4.40 -5.78 -4.41
N ALA A 73 -4.11 -5.94 -5.70
CA ALA A 73 -5.06 -6.45 -6.69
C ALA A 73 -5.66 -7.82 -6.31
N THR A 74 -4.84 -8.73 -5.74
CA THR A 74 -5.28 -10.09 -5.42
C THR A 74 -5.53 -10.29 -3.94
N LYS A 75 -6.52 -11.13 -3.60
CA LYS A 75 -6.83 -11.56 -2.24
C LYS A 75 -5.62 -12.09 -1.48
N GLN A 76 -4.85 -12.98 -2.11
CA GLN A 76 -3.68 -13.57 -1.46
C GLN A 76 -2.66 -12.50 -1.08
N SER A 77 -2.39 -11.54 -1.98
CA SER A 77 -1.48 -10.44 -1.70
C SER A 77 -2.01 -9.51 -0.61
N ARG A 78 -3.31 -9.15 -0.62
CA ARG A 78 -3.91 -8.34 0.47
C ARG A 78 -3.78 -9.01 1.83
N ILE A 79 -4.04 -10.33 1.90
CA ILE A 79 -3.85 -11.11 3.12
C ILE A 79 -2.39 -11.04 3.58
N TYR A 80 -1.45 -11.22 2.66
CA TYR A 80 -0.03 -11.14 2.98
C TYR A 80 0.36 -9.76 3.50
N LEU A 81 0.02 -8.68 2.78
CA LEU A 81 0.33 -7.30 3.18
C LEU A 81 -0.25 -6.96 4.56
N ARG A 82 -1.50 -7.35 4.85
CA ARG A 82 -2.11 -7.18 6.18
C ARG A 82 -1.36 -7.97 7.26
N SER A 83 -0.98 -9.23 6.99
CA SER A 83 -0.23 -10.06 7.95
C SER A 83 1.17 -9.53 8.29
N LYS A 84 1.65 -8.53 7.54
CA LYS A 84 2.95 -7.87 7.72
C LYS A 84 2.83 -6.45 8.26
N GLN A 85 1.66 -6.09 8.81
CA GLN A 85 1.35 -4.76 9.35
C GLN A 85 1.60 -3.61 8.36
N ALA A 86 1.44 -3.83 7.05
CA ALA A 86 1.62 -2.79 6.04
C ALA A 86 0.67 -1.60 6.26
N TYR A 87 -0.58 -1.85 6.68
CA TYR A 87 -1.54 -0.80 7.02
C TYR A 87 -1.00 0.13 8.12
N LEU A 88 -0.37 -0.43 9.15
CA LEU A 88 0.12 0.33 10.30
C LEU A 88 1.22 1.31 9.89
N ILE A 89 2.16 0.86 9.05
CA ILE A 89 3.21 1.71 8.46
C ILE A 89 2.59 2.82 7.60
N LEU A 90 1.63 2.48 6.73
CA LEU A 90 0.99 3.44 5.84
C LEU A 90 0.09 4.45 6.59
N ARG A 91 -0.49 4.07 7.73
CA ARG A 91 -1.25 4.98 8.59
C ARG A 91 -0.36 6.08 9.17
N GLU A 92 0.83 5.73 9.67
CA GLU A 92 1.76 6.75 10.19
C GLU A 92 2.39 7.56 9.05
N TYR A 93 2.65 6.92 7.90
CA TYR A 93 3.05 7.63 6.68
C TYR A 93 2.05 8.71 6.27
N HIS A 94 0.75 8.39 6.24
CA HIS A 94 -0.32 9.31 5.88
C HIS A 94 -0.37 10.54 6.80
N LYS A 95 -0.23 10.35 8.12
CA LYS A 95 -0.18 11.47 9.08
C LYS A 95 1.03 12.39 8.84
N TRP A 96 2.17 11.80 8.49
CA TRP A 96 3.41 12.52 8.26
C TRP A 96 3.43 13.29 6.93
N GLU A 97 2.97 12.68 5.84
CA GLU A 97 3.03 13.24 4.49
C GLU A 97 2.26 14.57 4.36
N LYS A 98 2.72 15.42 3.44
CA LYS A 98 2.16 16.76 3.16
C LYS A 98 1.84 16.97 1.69
N ASN A 99 2.36 16.13 0.80
CA ASN A 99 2.02 16.17 -0.62
C ASN A 99 0.66 15.49 -0.86
N ASN A 100 -0.32 16.25 -1.33
CA ASN A 100 -1.68 15.75 -1.61
C ASN A 100 -1.69 14.57 -2.59
N SER A 101 -0.83 14.56 -3.61
CA SER A 101 -0.75 13.44 -4.55
C SER A 101 -0.27 12.16 -3.87
N ASN A 102 0.60 12.27 -2.88
CA ASN A 102 1.10 11.11 -2.13
C ASN A 102 0.09 10.67 -1.06
N LEU A 103 -0.64 11.61 -0.47
CA LEU A 103 -1.76 11.29 0.43
C LEU A 103 -2.83 10.50 -0.31
N LEU A 104 -3.26 10.97 -1.48
CA LEU A 104 -4.24 10.26 -2.32
C LEU A 104 -3.73 8.86 -2.72
N ALA A 105 -2.46 8.74 -3.14
CA ALA A 105 -1.87 7.44 -3.45
C ALA A 105 -1.83 6.50 -2.23
N CYS A 106 -1.57 7.04 -1.03
CA CYS A 106 -1.59 6.27 0.21
C CYS A 106 -3.00 5.83 0.59
N GLU A 107 -3.99 6.72 0.48
CA GLU A 107 -5.41 6.44 0.72
C GLU A 107 -5.90 5.31 -0.17
N ASN A 108 -5.54 5.30 -1.47
CA ASN A 108 -5.87 4.21 -2.39
C ASN A 108 -5.39 2.82 -1.92
N VAL A 109 -4.24 2.74 -1.24
CA VAL A 109 -3.74 1.48 -0.66
C VAL A 109 -4.45 1.18 0.66
N VAL A 110 -4.54 2.17 1.54
CA VAL A 110 -5.11 2.03 2.89
C VAL A 110 -6.58 1.63 2.84
N ASP A 111 -7.37 2.21 1.93
CA ASP A 111 -8.78 1.90 1.73
C ASP A 111 -9.01 0.44 1.34
N ILE A 112 -8.03 -0.21 0.72
CA ILE A 112 -8.08 -1.65 0.45
C ILE A 112 -7.66 -2.44 1.69
N LEU A 113 -6.55 -2.07 2.33
CA LEU A 113 -5.97 -2.81 3.45
C LEU A 113 -6.76 -2.71 4.75
N ILE A 114 -7.63 -1.70 4.92
CA ILE A 114 -8.50 -1.59 6.09
C ILE A 114 -9.69 -2.56 6.02
N ARG A 115 -10.04 -3.07 4.83
CA ARG A 115 -11.14 -4.00 4.61
C ARG A 115 -10.66 -5.45 4.62
N THR A 116 -11.50 -6.32 5.15
CA THR A 116 -11.30 -7.77 5.11
C THR A 116 -11.79 -8.37 3.78
N GLU A 117 -11.40 -9.61 3.51
CA GLU A 117 -11.80 -10.29 2.27
C GLU A 117 -13.31 -10.57 2.21
N ASP A 118 -13.96 -10.73 3.37
CA ASP A 118 -15.41 -10.90 3.45
C ASP A 118 -16.15 -9.61 3.07
N GLU A 119 -15.57 -8.43 3.35
CA GLU A 119 -16.09 -7.13 2.93
C GLU A 119 -15.81 -6.83 1.46
N ILE A 120 -14.65 -7.25 0.94
CA ILE A 120 -14.27 -7.04 -0.46
C ILE A 120 -15.05 -7.98 -1.39
N GLY A 121 -15.24 -9.24 -1.00
CA GLY A 121 -16.10 -10.20 -1.70
C GLY A 121 -15.61 -10.70 -3.07
N ILE A 122 -14.40 -10.34 -3.49
CA ILE A 122 -13.81 -10.72 -4.78
C ILE A 122 -12.30 -11.01 -4.66
N ASP A 123 -11.83 -11.97 -5.44
CA ASP A 123 -10.44 -12.41 -5.37
C ASP A 123 -9.48 -11.51 -6.18
N ASP A 124 -9.90 -11.01 -7.34
CA ASP A 124 -9.11 -10.11 -8.20
C ASP A 124 -9.87 -8.81 -8.47
N LEU A 125 -9.38 -7.70 -7.91
CA LEU A 125 -9.96 -6.37 -8.10
C LEU A 125 -9.93 -5.93 -9.58
N LYS A 126 -8.98 -6.43 -10.37
CA LYS A 126 -8.86 -6.08 -11.79
C LYS A 126 -9.85 -6.81 -12.69
N SER A 127 -10.56 -7.80 -12.16
CA SER A 127 -11.63 -8.50 -12.88
C SER A 127 -12.98 -7.75 -12.86
N ILE A 128 -13.08 -6.67 -12.07
CA ILE A 128 -14.30 -5.86 -12.00
C ILE A 128 -14.42 -5.01 -13.26
N ASP A 129 -15.58 -5.09 -13.90
CA ASP A 129 -15.97 -4.14 -14.93
C ASP A 129 -16.58 -2.91 -14.23
N VAL A 130 -15.90 -1.77 -14.35
CA VAL A 130 -16.30 -0.52 -13.69
C VAL A 130 -17.08 0.33 -14.71
N PRO A 131 -18.35 0.69 -14.44
CA PRO A 131 -19.12 1.58 -15.31
C PRO A 131 -18.42 2.92 -15.57
N ASP A 132 -18.50 3.41 -16.81
CA ASP A 132 -17.87 4.67 -17.24
C ASP A 132 -18.29 5.87 -16.37
N ASP A 133 -19.55 5.92 -15.92
CA ASP A 133 -20.06 7.00 -15.07
C ASP A 133 -19.40 7.04 -13.69
N LEU A 134 -19.02 5.86 -13.16
CA LEU A 134 -18.27 5.77 -11.91
C LEU A 134 -16.81 6.18 -12.12
N ILE A 135 -16.20 5.80 -13.24
CA ILE A 135 -14.83 6.22 -13.58
C ILE A 135 -14.76 7.75 -13.64
N GLU A 136 -15.64 8.40 -14.41
CA GLU A 136 -15.67 9.86 -14.51
C GLU A 136 -15.90 10.55 -13.16
N LYS A 137 -16.75 9.95 -12.32
CA LYS A 137 -17.02 10.45 -10.96
C LYS A 137 -15.79 10.36 -10.07
N PHE A 138 -15.10 9.22 -10.04
CA PHE A 138 -13.89 9.05 -9.23
C PHE A 138 -12.76 9.94 -9.72
N GLU A 139 -12.54 10.05 -11.02
CA GLU A 139 -11.54 10.97 -11.57
C GLU A 139 -11.85 12.44 -11.21
N LYS A 140 -13.13 12.82 -11.17
CA LYS A 140 -13.52 14.16 -10.71
C LYS A 140 -13.21 14.34 -9.23
N MET A 141 -13.53 13.37 -8.39
CA MET A 141 -13.22 13.42 -6.95
C MET A 141 -11.71 13.57 -6.72
N ASP A 142 -10.89 12.80 -7.43
CA ASP A 142 -9.42 12.88 -7.36
C ASP A 142 -8.91 14.25 -7.78
N ARG A 143 -9.44 14.81 -8.88
CA ARG A 143 -9.09 16.17 -9.31
C ARG A 143 -9.47 17.21 -8.27
N ASP A 144 -10.65 17.11 -7.68
CA ASP A 144 -11.11 18.06 -6.67
C ASP A 144 -10.25 17.97 -5.40
N TYR A 145 -9.87 16.76 -4.97
CA TYR A 145 -8.95 16.51 -3.84
C TYR A 145 -7.55 17.08 -4.09
N LEU A 146 -6.99 16.89 -5.29
CA LEU A 146 -5.65 17.38 -5.61
C LEU A 146 -5.57 18.92 -5.70
N ASN A 147 -6.72 19.59 -5.89
CA ASN A 147 -6.82 21.04 -6.00
C ASN A 147 -7.22 21.73 -4.68
N SER A 148 -7.48 20.99 -3.60
CA SER A 148 -7.80 21.53 -2.27
C SER A 148 -6.56 21.76 -1.41
#